data_AF-A0A848Q7T8-F1
#
_entry.id   AF-A0A848Q7T8-F1
#
_cell.length_a   1.000
_cell.length_b   1.000
_cell.length_c   1.000
_cell.angle_alpha   90.00
_cell.angle_beta   90.00
_cell.angle_gamma   90.00
#
_symmetry.space_group_name_H-M   'P 1'
#
loop_
_entity.id
_entity.type
_entity.pdbx_description
1 polymer ?
#
loop_
_entity_poly.entity_id
_entity_poly.type
_entity_poly.pdbx_seq_one_letter_code
_entity_poly.pdbx_strand_id
1 'polypeptide(L)' 'LAIRDELELPVRFIGLGEKMDDLQEFDLDNYLYGLCLGDTNER' A
#
# COMPACT_ATOMS: atom_id res chain seq x y z
N LEU A 1 -3.35 6.20 9.40
CA LEU A 1 -3.50 6.18 7.92
C LEU A 1 -4.65 7.13 7.63
N ALA A 2 -4.39 8.28 7.00
CA ALA A 2 -5.39 9.35 6.90
C ALA A 2 -6.76 8.86 6.38
N ILE A 3 -6.80 8.02 5.34
CA ILE A 3 -8.05 7.49 4.79
C ILE A 3 -8.88 6.72 5.82
N ARG A 4 -8.26 5.81 6.59
CA ARG A 4 -8.96 5.03 7.61
C ARG A 4 -9.45 5.91 8.75
N ASP A 5 -8.63 6.87 9.14
CA ASP A 5 -8.89 7.69 10.31
C ASP A 5 -9.98 8.76 10.01
N GLU A 6 -10.04 9.28 8.78
CA GLU A 6 -11.06 10.24 8.33
C GLU A 6 -12.39 9.60 7.93
N LEU A 7 -12.36 8.41 7.33
CA LEU A 7 -13.57 7.74 6.83
C LEU A 7 -14.12 6.66 7.76
N GLU A 8 -13.38 6.31 8.82
CA GLU A 8 -13.68 5.19 9.73
C GLU A 8 -13.86 3.85 9.00
N LEU A 9 -13.27 3.71 7.80
CA LEU A 9 -13.39 2.52 6.95
C LEU A 9 -12.03 1.87 6.67
N PRO A 10 -11.96 0.53 6.61
CA PRO A 10 -10.73 -0.16 6.26
C PRO A 10 -10.42 -0.06 4.77
N VAL A 11 -9.16 0.18 4.43
CA VAL A 11 -8.65 -0.01 3.07
C VAL A 11 -8.57 -1.51 2.79
N ARG A 12 -9.15 -1.96 1.66
CA ARG A 12 -9.26 -3.38 1.31
C ARG A 12 -8.28 -3.81 0.22
N PHE A 13 -8.01 -2.93 -0.73
CA PHE A 13 -7.15 -3.22 -1.88
C PHE A 13 -6.25 -2.01 -2.19
N ILE A 14 -5.13 -2.27 -2.85
CA ILE A 14 -4.18 -1.28 -3.34
C ILE A 14 -3.83 -1.57 -4.80
N GLY A 15 -3.75 -0.50 -5.60
CA GLY A 15 -3.25 -0.56 -6.97
C GLY A 15 -1.74 -0.28 -6.99
N LEU A 16 -0.98 -1.14 -7.66
CA LEU A 16 0.47 -1.05 -7.80
C LEU A 16 0.93 -0.57 -9.18
N GLY A 17 -0.02 -0.34 -10.11
CA GLY A 17 0.24 -0.02 -11.51
C GLY A 17 -1.05 0.21 -12.29
N GLU A 18 -0.94 0.21 -13.61
CA GLU A 18 -2.04 0.57 -14.54
C GLU A 18 -2.76 -0.65 -15.12
N LYS A 19 -2.20 -1.86 -15.00
CA LYS A 19 -2.77 -3.06 -15.60
C LYS A 19 -3.82 -3.70 -14.68
N MET A 20 -4.67 -4.55 -15.27
CA MET A 20 -5.72 -5.24 -14.53
C MET A 20 -5.21 -6.18 -13.44
N ASP A 21 -3.97 -6.68 -13.59
CA ASP A 21 -3.27 -7.55 -12.65
C ASP A 21 -2.54 -6.80 -11.53
N ASP A 22 -2.49 -5.47 -11.58
CA ASP A 22 -1.80 -4.64 -10.59
C ASP A 22 -2.66 -4.33 -9.35
N LEU A 23 -3.71 -5.10 -9.08
CA LEU A 23 -4.60 -4.95 -7.93
C LEU A 23 -4.32 -6.05 -6.90
N GLN A 24 -4.07 -5.66 -5.65
CA GLN A 24 -3.77 -6.60 -4.56
C GLN A 24 -4.53 -6.27 -3.28
N GLU A 25 -4.72 -7.26 -2.41
CA GLU A 25 -5.24 -7.02 -1.07
C GLU A 25 -4.31 -6.09 -0.28
N PHE A 26 -4.91 -5.16 0.46
CA PHE A 26 -4.14 -4.19 1.23
C PHE A 26 -3.58 -4.82 2.51
N ASP A 27 -2.26 -4.82 2.64
CA ASP A 27 -1.53 -5.23 3.84
C ASP A 27 -0.82 -4.01 4.45
N LEU A 28 -1.16 -3.70 5.70
CA LEU A 28 -0.64 -2.53 6.40
C LEU A 28 0.85 -2.64 6.71
N ASP A 29 1.32 -3.82 7.11
CA ASP A 29 2.69 -4.04 7.54
C ASP A 29 3.64 -3.92 6.35
N ASN A 30 3.26 -4.52 5.21
CA ASN A 30 3.99 -4.38 3.95
C ASN A 30 4.00 -2.94 3.43
N TYR A 31 2.87 -2.22 3.52
CA TYR A 31 2.80 -0.82 3.12
C TYR A 31 3.74 0.06 3.95
N LEU A 32 3.74 -0.11 5.27
CA LEU A 32 4.62 0.63 6.17
C LEU A 32 6.10 0.24 5.98
N TYR A 33 6.38 -1.05 5.78
CA TYR A 33 7.73 -1.54 5.47
C TYR A 33 8.28 -0.86 4.21
N GLY A 34 7.51 -0.85 3.11
CA GLY A 34 7.91 -0.18 1.87
C GLY A 34 8.08 1.33 2.01
N LEU A 35 7.22 1.97 2.82
CA LEU A 35 7.30 3.41 3.09
C LEU A 35 8.54 3.79 3.93
N CYS A 36 8.88 2.96 4.93
CA CYS A 36 9.94 3.24 5.89
C CYS A 36 11.33 2.81 5.42
N LEU A 37 11.43 1.76 4.59
CA LEU A 37 12.72 1.21 4.15
C LEU A 37 13.17 1.68 2.77
N GLY A 38 12.38 2.52 2.09
CA GLY A 38 12.79 3.33 0.93
C GLY A 38 13.85 2.69 0.04
N ASP A 39 13.42 1.91 -0.96
CA ASP A 39 14.21 1.23 -1.98
C ASP A 39 15.72 1.04 -1.67
N THR A 40 16.05 0.05 -0.84
CA THR A 40 17.44 -0.41 -0.68
C THR A 40 17.96 -1.20 -1.89
N ASN A 41 17.25 -1.22 -3.02
CA ASN A 41 17.79 -1.74 -4.27
C ASN A 41 18.68 -0.68 -4.92
N GLU A 42 19.86 -0.47 -4.34
CA GLU A 42 21.02 -0.01 -5.12
C GLU A 42 21.28 -1.05 -6.22
N ARG A 43 20.94 -0.70 -7.46
CA ARG A 43 21.56 -1.25 -8.67
C ARG A 43 22.14 -0.10 -9.47
#